data_AF-A0A6J1CUH2-F1
#
_entry.id   AF-A0A6J1CUH2-F1
#
_cell.length_a   1.000
_cell.length_b   1.000
_cell.length_c   1.000
_cell.angle_alpha   90.00
_cell.angle_beta   90.00
_cell.angle_gamma   90.00
#
_symmetry.space_group_name_H-M   'P 1'
#
loop_
_entity.id
_entity.type
_entity.pdbx_description
1 polymer ?
#
loop_
_entity_poly.entity_id
_entity_poly.type
_entity_poly.pdbx_seq_one_letter_code
_entity_poly.pdbx_strand_id
1 'polypeptide(L)'
;MGGGGGALTSMDALDSFLFSLSNSFCTPLALFVQIQGCVICLVLAFGWACAAYVRNREIKRIKGRVQAGNSFAFICNDISELEHSNQVNLPRVTVIMPLKGFGEHNLHNWRSQITSLYGGPLEFLFVVESTEDPAYNAVLRLLSDYKDDVDASILVAGLATTCSQKIHNQLVGVEKMHKNSKYVLFLDDDVRLHPGTIGALTAEMEKNPDIFIQTGYPLDLPSGSLGSYCIYEYHMPCSMGFATGGKTFFLWGGCMMMHADDFRYDRYGVLSGLQDGGYSDDMTLAAIAGAHKRLITSPPVAIFPHPLASDLNLGRYWNYLRKQTFVLESYTSHVNKIMNRALFTSHCYLSWGFVAPYFMSLIHVLAALRFYIKGYSLEETSFSSVGMLMVCSLAMCTVIELLSMWNLTRVEVHLCNILSPEAPQLSLASYNWGLVFIAILVDNFLYTISAIRSHFSQSINWSGIRYYLKDGKISKIERSIPKLDMGPIYTDLGGKHLYGKKGMAPKVSFLGSLAKSLAQWRQPKKFDS
;
A
#
# COMPACT_ATOMS: atom_id res chain seq x y z
N MET A 1 23.75 24.64 -65.48
CA MET A 1 24.09 23.70 -64.39
C MET A 1 23.06 23.88 -63.30
N GLY A 2 22.02 23.05 -63.31
CA GLY A 2 20.90 23.15 -62.39
C GLY A 2 21.29 22.62 -61.02
N GLY A 3 21.16 23.46 -60.00
CA GLY A 3 21.21 23.04 -58.60
C GLY A 3 20.01 22.15 -58.30
N GLY A 4 20.22 20.84 -58.30
CA GLY A 4 19.26 19.87 -57.80
C GLY A 4 19.24 19.95 -56.28
N GLY A 5 18.32 20.76 -55.74
CA GLY A 5 17.92 20.66 -54.34
C GLY A 5 17.25 19.30 -54.13
N GLY A 6 18.02 18.31 -53.70
CA GLY A 6 17.51 17.00 -53.32
C GLY A 6 16.56 17.18 -52.14
N ALA A 7 15.29 16.86 -52.34
CA ALA A 7 14.33 16.75 -51.24
C ALA A 7 14.85 15.67 -50.27
N LEU A 8 15.14 16.04 -49.01
CA LEU A 8 15.43 15.08 -47.95
C LEU A 8 14.31 14.02 -47.95
N THR A 9 14.68 12.75 -47.96
CA THR A 9 13.67 11.70 -47.78
C THR A 9 13.05 11.87 -46.38
N SER A 10 11.79 11.45 -46.19
CA SER A 10 11.11 11.55 -44.89
C SER A 10 11.89 10.86 -43.76
N MET A 11 12.72 9.86 -44.09
CA MET A 11 13.58 9.17 -43.14
C MET A 11 14.82 9.97 -42.75
N ASP A 12 15.39 10.76 -43.67
CA ASP A 12 16.55 11.63 -43.38
C ASP A 12 16.12 12.83 -42.52
N ALA A 13 14.91 13.34 -42.73
CA ALA A 13 14.33 14.40 -41.90
C ALA A 13 14.10 13.91 -40.45
N LEU A 14 13.64 12.67 -40.29
CA LEU A 14 13.47 12.04 -38.99
C LEU A 14 14.81 11.78 -38.29
N ASP A 15 15.84 11.35 -39.02
CA ASP A 15 17.19 11.19 -38.48
C ASP A 15 17.80 12.51 -38.02
N SER A 16 17.69 13.55 -38.85
CA SER A 16 18.13 14.91 -38.49
C SER A 16 17.43 15.42 -37.22
N PHE A 17 16.12 15.21 -37.10
CA PHE A 17 15.36 15.55 -35.90
C PHE A 17 15.84 14.78 -34.66
N LEU A 18 16.01 13.46 -34.77
CA LEU A 18 16.49 12.62 -33.66
C LEU A 18 17.89 13.01 -33.19
N PHE A 19 18.82 13.29 -34.11
CA PHE A 19 20.17 13.73 -33.77
C PHE A 19 20.17 15.12 -33.13
N SER A 20 19.38 16.06 -33.67
CA SER A 20 19.21 17.40 -33.09
C SER A 20 18.64 17.33 -31.66
N LEU A 21 17.64 16.49 -31.44
CA LEU A 21 17.03 16.29 -30.13
C LEU A 21 18.00 15.63 -29.15
N SER A 22 18.71 14.58 -29.57
CA SER A 22 19.76 13.93 -28.79
C SER A 22 20.83 14.94 -28.36
N ASN A 23 21.27 15.83 -29.26
CA ASN A 23 22.25 16.87 -28.93
C ASN A 23 21.69 17.93 -27.98
N SER A 24 20.42 18.30 -28.13
CA SER A 24 19.73 19.21 -27.20
C SER A 24 19.67 18.64 -25.78
N PHE A 25 19.57 17.31 -25.66
CA PHE A 25 19.63 16.60 -24.37
C PHE A 25 21.04 16.48 -23.77
N CYS A 26 22.07 16.92 -24.48
CA CYS A 26 23.42 17.08 -23.95
C CYS A 26 23.73 18.51 -23.45
N THR A 27 22.75 19.43 -23.44
CA THR A 27 22.91 20.76 -22.84
C THR A 27 23.07 20.68 -21.31
N PRO A 28 23.69 21.66 -20.64
CA PRO A 28 23.88 21.62 -19.18
C PRO A 28 22.60 21.40 -18.38
N LEU A 29 21.49 22.02 -18.79
CA LEU A 29 20.18 21.85 -18.15
C LEU A 29 19.64 20.42 -18.33
N ALA A 30 19.76 19.85 -19.54
CA ALA A 30 19.30 18.49 -19.79
C ALA A 30 20.17 17.45 -19.05
N LEU A 31 21.49 17.66 -19.01
CA LEU A 31 22.40 16.82 -18.22
C LEU A 31 22.06 16.90 -16.73
N PHE A 32 21.72 18.08 -16.21
CA PHE A 32 21.24 18.22 -14.83
C PHE A 32 20.00 17.36 -14.56
N VAL A 33 19.00 17.38 -15.43
CA VAL A 33 17.79 16.54 -15.30
C VAL A 33 18.13 15.05 -15.34
N GLN A 34 19.00 14.62 -16.26
CA GLN A 34 19.43 13.22 -16.34
C GLN A 34 20.21 12.76 -15.10
N ILE A 35 21.13 13.60 -14.59
CA ILE A 35 21.87 13.33 -13.34
C ILE A 35 20.91 13.26 -12.15
N GLN A 36 19.94 14.16 -12.08
CA GLN A 36 18.91 14.15 -11.05
C GLN A 36 18.15 12.81 -11.04
N GLY A 37 17.79 12.27 -12.22
CA GLY A 37 17.20 10.94 -12.35
C GLY A 37 18.03 9.85 -11.67
N CYS A 38 19.32 9.79 -12.02
CA CYS A 38 20.26 8.85 -11.40
C CYS A 38 20.33 9.02 -9.87
N VAL A 39 20.35 10.26 -9.38
CA VAL A 39 20.36 10.55 -7.93
C VAL A 39 19.08 10.05 -7.27
N ILE A 40 17.91 10.27 -7.87
CA ILE A 40 16.63 9.77 -7.36
C ILE A 40 16.65 8.25 -7.25
N CYS A 41 17.05 7.53 -8.31
CA CYS A 41 17.19 6.05 -8.29
C CYS A 41 18.09 5.58 -7.13
N LEU A 42 19.25 6.24 -6.94
CA LEU A 42 20.20 5.85 -5.90
C LEU A 42 19.69 6.16 -4.48
N VAL A 43 18.97 7.27 -4.29
CA VAL A 43 18.34 7.62 -3.01
C VAL A 43 17.25 6.60 -2.65
N LEU A 44 16.39 6.22 -3.60
CA LEU A 44 15.39 5.18 -3.42
C LEU A 44 16.06 3.84 -3.08
N ALA A 45 17.08 3.45 -3.85
CA ALA A 45 17.83 2.22 -3.62
C ALA A 45 18.44 2.19 -2.21
N PHE A 46 19.03 3.28 -1.75
CA PHE A 46 19.61 3.38 -0.41
C PHE A 46 18.52 3.26 0.67
N GLY A 47 17.41 3.98 0.52
CA GLY A 47 16.32 3.95 1.49
C GLY A 47 15.70 2.56 1.63
N TRP A 48 15.47 1.84 0.52
CA TRP A 48 15.00 0.44 0.58
C TRP A 48 16.04 -0.52 1.18
N ALA A 49 17.33 -0.28 0.96
CA ALA A 49 18.39 -1.08 1.59
C ALA A 49 18.40 -0.88 3.13
N CYS A 50 18.22 0.36 3.60
CA CYS A 50 18.06 0.67 5.02
C CYS A 50 16.79 0.04 5.62
N ALA A 51 15.66 0.15 4.93
CA ALA A 51 14.40 -0.49 5.33
C ALA A 51 14.56 -2.02 5.46
N ALA A 52 15.22 -2.63 4.48
CA ALA A 52 15.50 -4.07 4.48
C ALA A 52 16.42 -4.45 5.63
N TYR A 53 17.43 -3.63 5.95
CA TYR A 53 18.30 -3.86 7.10
C TYR A 53 17.53 -3.87 8.42
N VAL A 54 16.62 -2.91 8.64
CA VAL A 54 15.80 -2.83 9.86
C VAL A 54 14.94 -4.08 10.03
N ARG A 55 14.21 -4.50 8.98
CA ARG A 55 13.35 -5.69 9.04
C ARG A 55 14.15 -7.00 9.11
N ASN A 56 15.31 -7.06 8.46
CA ASN A 56 16.19 -8.23 8.55
C ASN A 56 16.83 -8.37 9.94
N ARG A 57 17.12 -7.26 10.63
CA ARG A 57 17.53 -7.30 12.05
C ARG A 57 16.44 -7.94 12.91
N GLU A 58 15.18 -7.62 12.63
CA GLU A 58 14.04 -8.19 13.34
C GLU A 58 13.87 -9.69 13.06
N ILE A 59 14.00 -10.11 11.80
CA ILE A 59 14.02 -11.54 11.43
C ILE A 59 15.11 -12.30 12.19
N LYS A 60 16.33 -11.75 12.23
CA LYS A 60 17.46 -12.37 12.94
C LYS A 60 17.17 -12.48 14.44
N ARG A 61 16.54 -11.45 15.02
CA ARG A 61 16.13 -11.43 16.42
C ARG A 61 15.14 -12.56 16.72
N ILE A 62 14.08 -12.69 15.92
CA ILE A 62 13.07 -13.75 16.09
C ILE A 62 13.72 -15.13 15.95
N LYS A 63 14.51 -15.36 14.88
CA LYS A 63 15.21 -16.64 14.67
C LYS A 63 16.16 -17.01 15.82
N GLY A 64 16.90 -16.03 16.35
CA GLY A 64 17.79 -16.25 17.48
C GLY A 64 17.04 -16.66 18.75
N ARG A 65 15.83 -16.11 18.98
CA ARG A 65 14.98 -16.50 20.11
C ARG A 65 14.38 -17.89 19.95
N VAL A 66 13.97 -18.27 18.75
CA VAL A 66 13.55 -19.64 18.45
C VAL A 66 14.68 -20.63 18.73
N GLN A 67 15.91 -20.32 18.29
CA GLN A 67 17.10 -21.15 18.57
C GLN A 67 17.43 -21.24 20.06
N ALA A 68 17.13 -20.19 20.83
CA ALA A 68 17.28 -20.16 22.28
C ALA A 68 16.13 -20.84 23.05
N GLY A 69 15.17 -21.47 22.36
CA GLY A 69 14.07 -22.25 22.96
C GLY A 69 12.72 -21.53 23.07
N ASN A 70 12.60 -20.28 22.61
CA ASN A 70 11.31 -19.58 22.55
C ASN A 70 10.59 -19.85 21.22
N SER A 71 9.74 -20.88 21.17
CA SER A 71 8.91 -21.21 20.00
C SER A 71 7.88 -20.13 19.63
N PHE A 72 7.56 -19.22 20.55
CA PHE A 72 6.62 -18.11 20.37
C PHE A 72 7.29 -16.77 20.11
N ALA A 73 8.56 -16.78 19.66
CA ALA A 73 9.33 -15.57 19.38
C ALA A 73 8.71 -14.63 18.33
N PHE A 74 7.74 -15.10 17.55
CA PHE A 74 6.97 -14.32 16.59
C PHE A 74 5.83 -13.51 17.23
N ILE A 75 5.49 -13.81 18.49
CA ILE A 75 4.47 -13.11 19.30
C ILE A 75 5.17 -12.19 20.30
N CYS A 76 6.08 -12.74 21.10
CA CYS A 76 6.72 -12.03 22.20
C CYS A 76 8.23 -12.31 22.25
N ASN A 77 8.97 -11.43 22.90
CA ASN A 77 10.42 -11.51 22.94
C ASN A 77 10.89 -12.51 24.00
N ASP A 78 10.28 -12.43 25.17
CA ASP A 78 10.45 -13.33 26.29
C ASP A 78 9.18 -14.19 26.45
N ILE A 79 9.36 -15.50 26.55
CA ILE A 79 8.25 -16.45 26.71
C ILE A 79 7.55 -16.28 28.07
N SER A 80 8.25 -15.75 29.07
CA SER A 80 7.67 -15.44 30.39
C SER A 80 6.58 -14.37 30.30
N GLU A 81 6.62 -13.51 29.26
CA GLU A 81 5.55 -12.53 29.02
C GLU A 81 4.19 -13.21 28.85
N LEU A 82 4.14 -14.45 28.35
CA LEU A 82 2.90 -15.22 28.16
C LEU A 82 2.36 -15.84 29.45
N GLU A 83 3.08 -15.75 30.57
CA GLU A 83 2.59 -16.22 31.86
C GLU A 83 1.32 -15.47 32.28
N HIS A 84 0.41 -16.18 32.94
CA HIS A 84 -0.88 -15.63 33.36
C HIS A 84 -0.73 -14.36 34.21
N SER A 85 0.27 -14.31 35.11
CA SER A 85 0.60 -13.16 35.95
C SER A 85 0.90 -11.88 35.14
N ASN A 86 1.47 -12.02 33.95
CA ASN A 86 1.74 -10.90 33.05
C ASN A 86 0.50 -10.56 32.22
N GLN A 87 -0.17 -11.58 31.67
CA GLN A 87 -1.32 -11.40 30.79
C GLN A 87 -2.51 -10.73 31.49
N VAL A 88 -2.76 -11.01 32.77
CA VAL A 88 -3.88 -10.37 33.51
C VAL A 88 -3.71 -8.86 33.70
N ASN A 89 -2.49 -8.34 33.58
CA ASN A 89 -2.18 -6.91 33.73
C ASN A 89 -2.21 -6.16 32.38
N LEU A 90 -2.44 -6.88 31.28
CA LEU A 90 -2.50 -6.27 29.96
C LEU A 90 -3.74 -5.37 29.83
N PRO A 91 -3.60 -4.18 29.22
CA PRO A 91 -4.69 -3.25 29.10
C PRO A 91 -5.77 -3.73 28.13
N ARG A 92 -7.00 -3.26 28.32
CA ARG A 92 -8.06 -3.53 27.33
C ARG A 92 -7.83 -2.72 26.05
N VAL A 93 -8.03 -3.36 24.91
CA VAL A 93 -7.99 -2.74 23.58
C VAL A 93 -9.35 -2.93 22.89
N THR A 94 -9.96 -1.84 22.43
CA THR A 94 -11.10 -1.92 21.50
C THR A 94 -10.60 -1.82 20.07
N VAL A 95 -10.99 -2.76 19.23
CA VAL A 95 -10.65 -2.83 17.81
C VAL A 95 -11.88 -2.38 17.01
N ILE A 96 -11.74 -1.33 16.22
CA ILE A 96 -12.81 -0.75 15.39
C ILE A 96 -12.49 -1.00 13.92
N MET A 97 -13.40 -1.70 13.24
CA MET A 97 -13.30 -2.04 11.83
C MET A 97 -14.42 -1.31 11.06
N PRO A 98 -14.15 -0.14 10.47
CA PRO A 98 -15.10 0.53 9.58
C PRO A 98 -15.24 -0.25 8.27
N LEU A 99 -16.43 -0.80 8.02
CA LEU A 99 -16.69 -1.64 6.86
C LEU A 99 -17.54 -0.94 5.81
N LYS A 100 -17.30 -1.27 4.53
CA LYS A 100 -18.14 -0.89 3.40
C LYS A 100 -18.05 -1.91 2.27
N GLY A 101 -19.15 -2.61 1.99
CA GLY A 101 -19.21 -3.63 0.95
C GLY A 101 -18.55 -4.94 1.37
N PHE A 102 -18.35 -5.85 0.41
CA PHE A 102 -17.77 -7.17 0.68
C PHE A 102 -16.86 -7.61 -0.47
N GLY A 103 -15.57 -7.77 -0.17
CA GLY A 103 -14.53 -8.19 -1.11
C GLY A 103 -14.20 -9.69 -1.05
N GLU A 104 -13.45 -10.17 -2.05
CA GLU A 104 -13.02 -11.58 -2.19
C GLU A 104 -12.25 -12.11 -0.96
N HIS A 105 -11.44 -11.26 -0.32
CA HIS A 105 -10.56 -11.66 0.78
C HIS A 105 -11.05 -11.25 2.18
N ASN A 106 -12.14 -10.47 2.26
CA ASN A 106 -12.62 -9.87 3.50
C ASN A 106 -12.85 -10.89 4.62
N LEU A 107 -13.53 -12.01 4.34
CA LEU A 107 -13.81 -13.01 5.38
C LEU A 107 -12.53 -13.63 5.96
N HIS A 108 -11.53 -13.86 5.13
CA HIS A 108 -10.23 -14.38 5.60
C HIS A 108 -9.49 -13.34 6.44
N ASN A 109 -9.51 -12.09 6.00
CA ASN A 109 -8.90 -10.97 6.72
C ASN A 109 -9.57 -10.78 8.08
N TRP A 110 -10.89 -10.67 8.14
CA TRP A 110 -11.65 -10.49 9.38
C TRP A 110 -11.43 -11.64 10.37
N ARG A 111 -11.32 -12.89 9.88
CA ARG A 111 -10.89 -14.02 10.71
C ARG A 111 -9.53 -13.77 11.34
N SER A 112 -8.52 -13.39 10.54
CA SER A 112 -7.19 -13.07 11.07
C SER A 112 -7.18 -11.91 12.07
N GLN A 113 -8.13 -10.98 11.94
CA GLN A 113 -8.24 -9.82 12.83
C GLN A 113 -8.83 -10.20 14.20
N ILE A 114 -9.86 -11.07 14.23
CA ILE A 114 -10.51 -11.49 15.49
C ILE A 114 -9.79 -12.62 16.22
N THR A 115 -8.97 -13.43 15.54
CA THR A 115 -8.20 -14.52 16.15
C THR A 115 -6.81 -14.07 16.60
N SER A 116 -6.71 -12.92 17.27
CA SER A 116 -5.44 -12.43 17.83
C SER A 116 -4.97 -13.29 19.01
N LEU A 117 -3.65 -13.42 19.18
CA LEU A 117 -3.03 -14.09 20.34
C LEU A 117 -2.63 -13.10 21.44
N TYR A 118 -3.26 -11.93 21.48
CA TYR A 118 -3.12 -10.99 22.58
C TYR A 118 -3.92 -11.49 23.80
N GLY A 119 -3.29 -11.69 24.95
CA GLY A 119 -3.96 -12.24 26.13
C GLY A 119 -4.65 -11.21 27.04
N GLY A 120 -4.59 -9.92 26.70
CA GLY A 120 -5.39 -8.89 27.36
C GLY A 120 -6.83 -8.85 26.84
N PRO A 121 -7.74 -8.11 27.49
CA PRO A 121 -9.13 -8.04 27.06
C PRO A 121 -9.27 -7.34 25.70
N LEU A 122 -9.96 -7.97 24.76
CA LEU A 122 -10.28 -7.42 23.44
C LEU A 122 -11.78 -7.18 23.31
N GLU A 123 -12.15 -6.14 22.58
CA GLU A 123 -13.51 -5.88 22.11
C GLU A 123 -13.43 -5.57 20.61
N PHE A 124 -14.19 -6.26 19.77
CA PHE A 124 -14.21 -6.05 18.32
C PHE A 124 -15.52 -5.41 17.87
N LEU A 125 -15.45 -4.21 17.30
CA LEU A 125 -16.60 -3.46 16.80
C LEU A 125 -16.53 -3.38 15.27
N PHE A 126 -17.37 -4.15 14.60
CA PHE A 126 -17.55 -4.06 13.15
C PHE A 126 -18.60 -3.00 12.84
N VAL A 127 -18.21 -1.92 12.18
CA VAL A 127 -19.10 -0.76 12.00
C VAL A 127 -19.47 -0.59 10.53
N VAL A 128 -20.75 -0.76 10.22
CA VAL A 128 -21.32 -0.57 8.89
C VAL A 128 -22.20 0.67 8.84
N GLU A 129 -22.44 1.22 7.65
CA GLU A 129 -23.36 2.37 7.51
C GLU A 129 -24.84 1.96 7.66
N SER A 130 -25.22 0.73 7.30
CA SER A 130 -26.62 0.27 7.25
C SER A 130 -26.69 -1.27 7.28
N THR A 131 -27.88 -1.81 7.56
CA THR A 131 -28.17 -3.25 7.50
C THR A 131 -28.18 -3.79 6.08
N GLU A 132 -28.33 -2.91 5.08
CA GLU A 132 -28.31 -3.23 3.65
C GLU A 132 -26.89 -3.34 3.10
N ASP A 133 -25.88 -2.93 3.86
CA ASP A 133 -24.49 -3.08 3.44
C ASP A 133 -24.12 -4.57 3.30
N PRO A 134 -23.52 -5.01 2.18
CA PRO A 134 -23.11 -6.40 2.00
C PRO A 134 -22.23 -6.96 3.13
N ALA A 135 -21.45 -6.11 3.80
CA ALA A 135 -20.64 -6.50 4.96
C ALA A 135 -21.49 -7.05 6.11
N TYR A 136 -22.67 -6.47 6.37
CA TYR A 136 -23.47 -6.76 7.56
C TYR A 136 -23.80 -8.25 7.69
N ASN A 137 -24.34 -8.85 6.62
CA ASN A 137 -24.69 -10.27 6.61
C ASN A 137 -23.47 -11.20 6.63
N ALA A 138 -22.34 -10.76 6.09
CA ALA A 138 -21.11 -11.54 6.10
C ALA A 138 -20.49 -11.57 7.51
N VAL A 139 -20.48 -10.44 8.20
CA VAL A 139 -20.01 -10.34 9.59
C VAL A 139 -20.95 -11.11 10.52
N LEU A 140 -22.27 -11.05 10.35
CA LEU A 140 -23.20 -11.84 11.17
C LEU A 140 -22.87 -13.35 11.15
N ARG A 141 -22.53 -13.88 9.97
CA ARG A 141 -22.11 -15.28 9.82
C ARG A 141 -20.76 -15.53 10.47
N LEU A 142 -19.81 -14.62 10.29
CA LEU A 142 -18.51 -14.71 10.95
C LEU A 142 -18.66 -14.77 12.47
N LEU A 143 -19.46 -13.87 13.06
CA LEU A 143 -19.66 -13.83 14.51
C LEU A 143 -20.42 -15.05 15.03
N SER A 144 -21.27 -15.69 14.22
CA SER A 144 -21.89 -16.95 14.62
C SER A 144 -20.89 -18.11 14.72
N ASP A 145 -19.83 -18.11 13.90
CA ASP A 145 -18.79 -19.14 13.93
C ASP A 145 -17.89 -19.05 15.18
N TYR A 146 -17.78 -17.86 15.78
CA TYR A 146 -16.92 -17.56 16.94
C TYR A 146 -17.72 -17.10 18.16
N LYS A 147 -19.00 -17.50 18.22
CA LYS A 147 -19.87 -17.15 19.34
C LYS A 147 -19.26 -17.70 20.64
N ASP A 148 -19.25 -16.87 21.67
CA ASP A 148 -18.70 -17.17 23.01
C ASP A 148 -17.15 -17.25 23.08
N ASP A 149 -16.46 -17.29 21.94
CA ASP A 149 -14.98 -17.28 21.87
C ASP A 149 -14.39 -15.86 21.79
N VAL A 150 -15.10 -14.93 21.16
CA VAL A 150 -14.66 -13.53 20.97
C VAL A 150 -15.72 -12.53 21.42
N ASP A 151 -15.29 -11.46 22.08
CA ASP A 151 -16.14 -10.30 22.40
C ASP A 151 -16.24 -9.40 21.17
N ALA A 152 -17.22 -9.68 20.31
CA ALA A 152 -17.39 -9.01 19.03
C ALA A 152 -18.84 -8.65 18.75
N SER A 153 -19.07 -7.47 18.18
CA SER A 153 -20.40 -6.98 17.83
C SER A 153 -20.41 -6.18 16.53
N ILE A 154 -21.60 -6.02 15.96
CA ILE A 154 -21.85 -5.21 14.76
C ILE A 154 -22.60 -3.95 15.17
N LEU A 155 -22.13 -2.81 14.69
CA LEU A 155 -22.75 -1.50 14.89
C LEU A 155 -23.21 -0.92 13.56
N VAL A 156 -24.41 -0.33 13.55
CA VAL A 156 -24.94 0.42 12.41
C VAL A 156 -24.77 1.91 12.69
N ALA A 157 -23.83 2.54 12.01
CA ALA A 157 -23.45 3.95 12.21
C ALA A 157 -24.40 4.94 11.54
N GLY A 158 -25.19 4.50 10.57
CA GLY A 158 -25.95 5.39 9.71
C GLY A 158 -25.06 6.12 8.68
N LEU A 159 -25.67 7.10 8.01
CA LEU A 159 -25.03 7.81 6.91
C LEU A 159 -24.25 9.03 7.41
N ALA A 160 -22.99 9.15 6.97
CA ALA A 160 -22.18 10.33 7.22
C ALA A 160 -22.78 11.61 6.59
N THR A 161 -22.65 12.73 7.28
CA THR A 161 -23.14 14.05 6.83
C THR A 161 -22.04 15.11 6.77
N THR A 162 -21.04 15.03 7.65
CA THR A 162 -19.97 16.03 7.78
C THR A 162 -18.58 15.53 7.40
N CYS A 163 -18.34 14.22 7.45
CA CYS A 163 -17.04 13.60 7.16
C CYS A 163 -17.19 12.40 6.19
N SER A 164 -16.10 11.71 5.87
CA SER A 164 -16.16 10.50 5.05
C SER A 164 -16.91 9.38 5.78
N GLN A 165 -17.51 8.45 5.02
CA GLN A 165 -18.23 7.34 5.64
C GLN A 165 -17.32 6.45 6.50
N LYS A 166 -16.05 6.28 6.09
CA LYS A 166 -15.03 5.56 6.89
C LYS A 166 -14.84 6.24 8.25
N ILE A 167 -14.57 7.55 8.25
CA ILE A 167 -14.39 8.32 9.50
C ILE A 167 -15.66 8.29 10.35
N HIS A 168 -16.84 8.49 9.76
CA HIS A 168 -18.10 8.41 10.49
C HIS A 168 -18.29 7.07 11.21
N ASN A 169 -18.01 5.96 10.53
CA ASN A 169 -18.05 4.63 11.13
C ASN A 169 -17.01 4.48 12.26
N GLN A 170 -15.79 4.99 12.08
CA GLN A 170 -14.77 5.00 13.14
C GLN A 170 -15.25 5.77 14.37
N LEU A 171 -15.84 6.96 14.19
CA LEU A 171 -16.30 7.82 15.28
C LEU A 171 -17.49 7.20 16.05
N VAL A 172 -18.42 6.54 15.36
CA VAL A 172 -19.49 5.78 16.03
C VAL A 172 -18.92 4.60 16.81
N GLY A 173 -17.92 3.89 16.27
CA GLY A 173 -17.21 2.84 17.00
C GLY A 173 -16.56 3.38 18.28
N VAL A 174 -15.93 4.55 18.20
CA VAL A 174 -15.31 5.24 19.35
C VAL A 174 -16.36 5.62 20.38
N GLU A 175 -17.53 6.10 19.97
CA GLU A 175 -18.63 6.43 20.88
C GLU A 175 -19.12 5.20 21.66
N LYS A 176 -19.11 4.02 21.01
CA LYS A 176 -19.58 2.76 21.59
C LYS A 176 -18.50 1.90 22.23
N MET A 177 -17.23 2.30 22.16
CA MET A 177 -16.12 1.54 22.72
C MET A 177 -16.30 1.31 24.22
N HIS A 178 -15.80 0.17 24.70
CA HIS A 178 -15.85 -0.15 26.11
C HIS A 178 -15.18 0.95 26.97
N LYS A 179 -15.86 1.36 28.05
CA LYS A 179 -15.44 2.47 28.92
C LYS A 179 -14.05 2.29 29.55
N ASN A 180 -13.62 1.03 29.76
CA ASN A 180 -12.33 0.69 30.34
C ASN A 180 -11.22 0.45 29.29
N SER A 181 -11.51 0.62 27.99
CA SER A 181 -10.46 0.46 26.97
C SER A 181 -9.40 1.54 27.15
N LYS A 182 -8.14 1.14 27.26
CA LYS A 182 -7.00 2.06 27.36
C LYS A 182 -6.59 2.52 25.97
N TYR A 183 -6.64 1.60 25.00
CA TYR A 183 -6.30 1.84 23.61
C TYR A 183 -7.47 1.54 22.68
N VAL A 184 -7.46 2.21 21.55
CA VAL A 184 -8.32 1.94 20.40
C VAL A 184 -7.45 1.63 19.19
N LEU A 185 -7.78 0.56 18.47
CA LEU A 185 -7.10 0.13 17.25
C LEU A 185 -8.08 0.20 16.08
N PHE A 186 -7.78 1.05 15.09
CA PHE A 186 -8.50 1.10 13.83
C PHE A 186 -7.85 0.19 12.80
N LEU A 187 -8.65 -0.59 12.09
CA LEU A 187 -8.19 -1.51 11.04
C LEU A 187 -9.02 -1.37 9.78
N ASP A 188 -8.37 -1.33 8.63
CA ASP A 188 -9.08 -1.51 7.35
C ASP A 188 -9.57 -2.95 7.19
N ASP A 189 -10.57 -3.13 6.33
CA ASP A 189 -11.23 -4.43 6.12
C ASP A 189 -10.47 -5.37 5.18
N ASP A 190 -9.46 -4.86 4.49
CA ASP A 190 -8.66 -5.54 3.47
C ASP A 190 -7.26 -6.01 3.95
N VAL A 191 -6.93 -5.80 5.23
CA VAL A 191 -5.62 -6.15 5.79
C VAL A 191 -5.64 -7.48 6.55
N ARG A 192 -4.65 -8.32 6.30
CA ARG A 192 -4.45 -9.57 7.05
C ARG A 192 -3.50 -9.34 8.23
N LEU A 193 -4.03 -9.44 9.45
CA LEU A 193 -3.24 -9.26 10.66
C LEU A 193 -2.38 -10.49 10.98
N HIS A 194 -1.24 -10.23 11.63
CA HIS A 194 -0.44 -11.28 12.27
C HIS A 194 -0.99 -11.58 13.67
N PRO A 195 -0.94 -12.83 14.16
CA PRO A 195 -1.50 -13.21 15.47
C PRO A 195 -1.03 -12.33 16.63
N GLY A 196 0.25 -11.96 16.65
CA GLY A 196 0.86 -11.12 17.70
C GLY A 196 0.74 -9.60 17.49
N THR A 197 0.04 -9.12 16.46
CA THR A 197 0.05 -7.70 16.09
C THR A 197 -0.42 -6.80 17.23
N ILE A 198 -1.58 -7.09 17.82
CA ILE A 198 -2.16 -6.26 18.89
C ILE A 198 -1.24 -6.24 20.11
N GLY A 199 -0.62 -7.38 20.44
CA GLY A 199 0.36 -7.47 21.52
C GLY A 199 1.62 -6.64 21.24
N ALA A 200 2.16 -6.71 20.03
CA ALA A 200 3.35 -5.95 19.65
C ALA A 200 3.12 -4.44 19.67
N LEU A 201 1.97 -3.97 19.17
CA LEU A 201 1.58 -2.57 19.29
C LEU A 201 1.42 -2.20 20.76
N THR A 202 0.65 -2.99 21.53
CA THR A 202 0.37 -2.64 22.94
C THR A 202 1.63 -2.56 23.78
N ALA A 203 2.56 -3.50 23.60
CA ALA A 203 3.84 -3.51 24.30
C ALA A 203 4.65 -2.22 24.05
N GLU A 204 4.66 -1.70 22.82
CA GLU A 204 5.37 -0.46 22.51
C GLU A 204 4.66 0.78 23.07
N MET A 205 3.32 0.84 23.07
CA MET A 205 2.58 1.92 23.76
C MET A 205 2.80 1.91 25.28
N GLU A 206 2.81 0.74 25.92
CA GLU A 206 3.08 0.63 27.35
C GLU A 206 4.51 1.04 27.70
N LYS A 207 5.48 0.66 26.86
CA LYS A 207 6.89 1.03 27.02
C LYS A 207 7.13 2.52 26.83
N ASN A 208 6.37 3.17 25.95
CA ASN A 208 6.48 4.60 25.69
C ASN A 208 5.09 5.27 25.57
N PRO A 209 4.53 5.75 26.70
CA PRO A 209 3.23 6.43 26.72
C PRO A 209 3.20 7.77 25.98
N ASP A 210 4.33 8.31 25.51
CA ASP A 210 4.36 9.53 24.69
C ASP A 210 4.00 9.26 23.22
N ILE A 211 3.96 7.99 22.81
CA ILE A 211 3.49 7.61 21.48
C ILE A 211 2.02 8.03 21.36
N PHE A 212 1.75 8.86 20.37
CA PHE A 212 0.39 9.33 20.09
C PHE A 212 -0.35 8.38 19.17
N ILE A 213 0.35 7.89 18.13
CA ILE A 213 -0.20 6.91 17.19
C ILE A 213 0.87 5.89 16.84
N GLN A 214 0.48 4.62 16.83
CA GLN A 214 1.22 3.58 16.13
C GLN A 214 0.53 3.20 14.85
N THR A 215 1.32 2.95 13.81
CA THR A 215 0.82 2.56 12.50
C THR A 215 1.52 1.33 11.99
N GLY A 216 0.84 0.55 11.16
CA GLY A 216 1.49 -0.43 10.31
C GLY A 216 1.58 0.04 8.87
N TYR A 217 1.84 -0.91 7.97
CA TYR A 217 1.92 -0.68 6.53
C TYR A 217 1.49 -1.92 5.73
N PRO A 218 0.87 -1.78 4.54
CA PRO A 218 0.52 -2.93 3.71
C PRO A 218 1.74 -3.39 2.90
N LEU A 219 1.89 -4.71 2.80
CA LEU A 219 2.73 -5.39 1.82
C LEU A 219 1.82 -5.82 0.67
N ASP A 220 1.80 -5.02 -0.39
CA ASP A 220 1.01 -5.35 -1.57
C ASP A 220 1.56 -6.60 -2.28
N LEU A 221 0.64 -7.49 -2.64
CA LEU A 221 0.93 -8.70 -3.41
C LEU A 221 0.23 -8.59 -4.77
N PRO A 222 0.93 -8.13 -5.83
CA PRO A 222 0.38 -7.98 -7.17
C PRO A 222 -0.16 -9.28 -7.74
N SER A 223 -1.29 -9.17 -8.44
CA SER A 223 -1.98 -10.30 -9.08
C SER A 223 -1.43 -10.64 -10.48
N GLY A 224 -0.51 -9.84 -11.00
CA GLY A 224 0.11 -10.00 -12.32
C GLY A 224 -0.36 -9.00 -13.38
N SER A 225 -1.38 -8.19 -13.08
CA SER A 225 -1.83 -7.11 -13.95
C SER A 225 -0.96 -5.86 -13.79
N LEU A 226 -0.82 -5.05 -14.86
CA LEU A 226 -0.08 -3.77 -14.80
C LEU A 226 -0.66 -2.84 -13.71
N GLY A 227 -1.99 -2.79 -13.58
CA GLY A 227 -2.65 -1.98 -12.55
C GLY A 227 -2.28 -2.41 -11.13
N SER A 228 -2.17 -3.73 -10.88
CA SER A 228 -1.72 -4.24 -9.58
C SER A 228 -0.26 -3.89 -9.28
N TYR A 229 0.62 -3.93 -10.29
CA TYR A 229 2.00 -3.48 -10.11
C TYR A 229 2.07 -1.98 -9.87
N CYS A 230 1.26 -1.16 -10.53
CA CYS A 230 1.28 0.29 -10.29
C CYS A 230 0.87 0.64 -8.84
N ILE A 231 -0.06 -0.10 -8.24
CA ILE A 231 -0.42 0.07 -6.82
C ILE A 231 0.75 -0.31 -5.91
N TYR A 232 1.36 -1.47 -6.16
CA TYR A 232 2.56 -1.90 -5.46
C TYR A 232 3.67 -0.86 -5.56
N GLU A 233 3.95 -0.33 -6.75
CA GLU A 233 4.97 0.70 -6.96
C GLU A 233 4.65 2.01 -6.23
N TYR A 234 3.39 2.44 -6.22
CA TYR A 234 2.98 3.63 -5.48
C TYR A 234 3.29 3.49 -3.98
N HIS A 235 3.09 2.29 -3.42
CA HIS A 235 3.38 2.02 -2.01
C HIS A 235 4.87 1.74 -1.72
N MET A 236 5.69 1.33 -2.70
CA MET A 236 7.09 0.97 -2.41
C MET A 236 7.93 2.13 -1.86
N PRO A 237 7.92 3.37 -2.38
CA PRO A 237 8.65 4.48 -1.78
C PRO A 237 8.21 4.79 -0.35
N CYS A 238 6.89 4.74 -0.08
CA CYS A 238 6.32 4.99 1.24
C CYS A 238 6.80 3.97 2.28
N SER A 239 7.05 2.71 1.89
CA SER A 239 7.54 1.65 2.79
C SER A 239 8.82 2.03 3.57
N MET A 240 9.68 2.87 2.99
CA MET A 240 10.90 3.37 3.64
C MET A 240 10.58 4.13 4.93
N GLY A 241 9.50 4.91 4.92
CA GLY A 241 9.03 5.69 6.06
C GLY A 241 8.44 4.84 7.18
N PHE A 242 7.93 3.65 6.87
CA PHE A 242 7.35 2.71 7.85
C PHE A 242 8.36 1.67 8.35
N ALA A 243 9.51 1.55 7.69
CA ALA A 243 10.59 0.64 8.04
C ALA A 243 11.77 1.33 8.77
N THR A 244 11.51 2.42 9.49
CA THR A 244 12.51 3.14 10.31
C THR A 244 12.83 2.44 11.63
N GLY A 245 12.01 1.47 12.03
CA GLY A 245 12.14 0.73 13.29
C GLY A 245 11.72 1.53 14.51
N GLY A 246 10.79 2.47 14.34
CA GLY A 246 10.30 3.34 15.40
C GLY A 246 9.65 4.59 14.83
N LYS A 247 10.18 5.76 15.18
CA LYS A 247 9.61 7.07 14.81
C LYS A 247 9.43 7.23 13.30
N THR A 248 8.28 7.74 12.91
CA THR A 248 7.97 8.09 11.52
C THR A 248 7.17 9.40 11.45
N PHE A 249 7.06 9.95 10.25
CA PHE A 249 6.18 11.06 9.91
C PHE A 249 4.99 10.60 9.06
N PHE A 250 5.02 9.37 8.58
CA PHE A 250 3.98 8.78 7.76
C PHE A 250 2.97 8.06 8.64
N LEU A 251 1.71 8.11 8.22
CA LEU A 251 0.62 7.39 8.84
C LEU A 251 -0.16 6.70 7.74
N TRP A 252 -0.59 5.47 7.98
CA TRP A 252 -1.42 4.72 7.05
C TRP A 252 -2.71 4.32 7.76
N GLY A 253 -3.84 4.71 7.17
CA GLY A 253 -5.17 4.56 7.78
C GLY A 253 -5.66 3.11 7.95
N GLY A 254 -4.90 2.11 7.49
CA GLY A 254 -5.29 0.70 7.55
C GLY A 254 -4.91 -0.05 8.82
N CYS A 255 -4.06 0.52 9.66
CA CYS A 255 -3.79 0.02 11.00
C CYS A 255 -3.26 1.16 11.86
N MET A 256 -4.08 1.67 12.79
CA MET A 256 -3.72 2.79 13.65
C MET A 256 -4.13 2.52 15.10
N MET A 257 -3.16 2.47 16.02
CA MET A 257 -3.43 2.34 17.45
C MET A 257 -3.18 3.65 18.19
N MET A 258 -4.14 4.05 19.02
CA MET A 258 -4.15 5.33 19.73
C MET A 258 -4.64 5.16 21.16
N HIS A 259 -4.39 6.16 22.01
CA HIS A 259 -5.03 6.22 23.32
C HIS A 259 -6.53 6.47 23.18
N ALA A 260 -7.36 5.68 23.86
CA ALA A 260 -8.81 5.87 23.85
C ALA A 260 -9.22 7.25 24.39
N ASP A 261 -8.45 7.77 25.36
CA ASP A 261 -8.67 9.07 25.97
C ASP A 261 -8.45 10.26 25.03
N ASP A 262 -7.65 10.09 23.98
CA ASP A 262 -7.46 11.16 22.97
C ASP A 262 -8.78 11.43 22.22
N PHE A 263 -9.62 10.40 22.06
CA PHE A 263 -10.96 10.55 21.51
C PHE A 263 -11.99 10.96 22.57
N ARG A 264 -12.00 10.32 23.75
CA ARG A 264 -13.00 10.60 24.80
C ARG A 264 -13.01 12.06 25.25
N TYR A 265 -11.83 12.67 25.31
CA TYR A 265 -11.65 14.05 25.77
C TYR A 265 -11.33 15.02 24.63
N ASP A 266 -11.47 14.59 23.38
CA ASP A 266 -11.09 15.35 22.17
C ASP A 266 -9.71 16.02 22.32
N ARG A 267 -8.73 15.27 22.83
CA ARG A 267 -7.38 15.82 23.03
C ARG A 267 -6.79 16.17 21.68
N TYR A 268 -6.15 17.34 21.62
CA TYR A 268 -5.55 17.87 20.39
C TYR A 268 -6.55 18.10 19.25
N GLY A 269 -7.87 18.05 19.51
CA GLY A 269 -8.90 18.16 18.48
C GLY A 269 -8.98 16.95 17.55
N VAL A 270 -8.64 15.74 18.03
CA VAL A 270 -8.71 14.50 17.24
C VAL A 270 -10.14 14.21 16.76
N LEU A 271 -11.10 14.21 17.68
CA LEU A 271 -12.50 13.91 17.37
C LEU A 271 -13.09 15.02 16.52
N SER A 272 -12.96 16.27 16.95
CA SER A 272 -13.51 17.43 16.23
C SER A 272 -12.87 17.60 14.85
N GLY A 273 -11.56 17.41 14.72
CA GLY A 273 -10.84 17.50 13.45
C GLY A 273 -11.25 16.45 12.43
N LEU A 274 -11.55 15.23 12.87
CA LEU A 274 -12.06 14.17 11.99
C LEU A 274 -13.55 14.40 11.64
N GLN A 275 -14.36 14.82 12.61
CA GLN A 275 -15.79 15.03 12.43
C GLN A 275 -16.13 16.23 11.53
N ASP A 276 -15.35 17.31 11.63
CA ASP A 276 -15.58 18.57 10.91
C ASP A 276 -14.91 18.58 9.53
N GLY A 277 -15.53 17.87 8.58
CA GLY A 277 -15.10 17.91 7.17
C GLY A 277 -14.00 16.91 6.80
N GLY A 278 -13.57 16.04 7.71
CA GLY A 278 -12.48 15.10 7.47
C GLY A 278 -12.78 14.10 6.35
N TYR A 279 -11.86 13.97 5.39
CA TYR A 279 -11.94 12.95 4.34
C TYR A 279 -11.00 11.76 4.59
N SER A 280 -9.72 12.03 4.83
CA SER A 280 -8.71 11.01 5.16
C SER A 280 -8.31 11.13 6.63
N ASP A 281 -8.46 10.02 7.34
CA ASP A 281 -8.14 9.86 8.75
C ASP A 281 -6.63 9.99 8.96
N ASP A 282 -5.85 9.29 8.15
CA ASP A 282 -4.39 9.28 8.25
C ASP A 282 -3.73 10.66 8.06
N MET A 283 -4.02 11.39 6.98
CA MET A 283 -3.43 12.72 6.78
C MET A 283 -3.90 13.72 7.82
N THR A 284 -5.16 13.62 8.26
CA THR A 284 -5.69 14.49 9.31
C THR A 284 -4.95 14.25 10.63
N LEU A 285 -4.83 12.99 11.03
CA LEU A 285 -4.14 12.58 12.26
C LEU A 285 -2.64 12.85 12.21
N ALA A 286 -1.98 12.64 11.06
CA ALA A 286 -0.58 12.99 10.85
C ALA A 286 -0.34 14.51 10.99
N ALA A 287 -1.26 15.33 10.45
CA ALA A 287 -1.19 16.77 10.60
C ALA A 287 -1.43 17.23 12.05
N ILE A 288 -2.37 16.63 12.77
CA ILE A 288 -2.58 16.88 14.20
C ILE A 288 -1.32 16.52 14.99
N ALA A 289 -0.72 15.35 14.71
CA ALA A 289 0.52 14.93 15.36
C ALA A 289 1.65 15.94 15.10
N GLY A 290 1.81 16.40 13.86
CA GLY A 290 2.80 17.43 13.51
C GLY A 290 2.56 18.77 14.22
N ALA A 291 1.32 19.25 14.24
CA ALA A 291 0.95 20.51 14.88
C ALA A 291 1.19 20.50 16.39
N HIS A 292 0.95 19.37 17.04
CA HIS A 292 1.13 19.19 18.48
C HIS A 292 2.46 18.53 18.86
N LYS A 293 3.38 18.35 17.90
CA LYS A 293 4.70 17.71 18.06
C LYS A 293 4.62 16.33 18.74
N ARG A 294 3.57 15.58 18.44
CA ARG A 294 3.33 14.25 18.98
C ARG A 294 4.04 13.17 18.18
N LEU A 295 4.32 12.04 18.83
CA LEU A 295 5.13 10.97 18.28
C LEU A 295 4.27 9.97 17.52
N ILE A 296 4.60 9.74 16.24
CA ILE A 296 4.08 8.61 15.45
C ILE A 296 5.18 7.54 15.38
N THR A 297 4.83 6.27 15.59
CA THR A 297 5.76 5.16 15.43
C THR A 297 5.21 4.05 14.55
N SER A 298 6.11 3.30 13.91
CA SER A 298 5.80 2.12 13.10
C SER A 298 6.75 0.99 13.51
N PRO A 299 6.29 0.02 14.31
CA PRO A 299 7.11 -1.12 14.69
C PRO A 299 7.54 -1.95 13.47
N PRO A 300 8.76 -2.54 13.45
CA PRO A 300 9.24 -3.35 12.32
C PRO A 300 8.31 -4.51 11.92
N VAL A 301 7.57 -5.05 12.88
CA VAL A 301 6.64 -6.18 12.70
C VAL A 301 5.26 -5.78 12.20
N ALA A 302 4.95 -4.47 12.16
CA ALA A 302 3.66 -3.95 11.70
C ALA A 302 3.60 -3.82 10.17
N ILE A 303 3.79 -4.94 9.48
CA ILE A 303 3.73 -5.07 8.02
C ILE A 303 2.68 -6.12 7.67
N PHE A 304 1.69 -5.81 6.83
CA PHE A 304 0.53 -6.69 6.64
C PHE A 304 0.36 -7.14 5.20
N PRO A 305 0.29 -8.45 4.93
CA PRO A 305 0.02 -8.95 3.58
C PRO A 305 -1.30 -8.43 3.04
N HIS A 306 -1.25 -7.87 1.83
CA HIS A 306 -2.40 -7.27 1.16
C HIS A 306 -2.49 -7.77 -0.29
N PRO A 307 -3.24 -8.87 -0.54
CA PRO A 307 -3.46 -9.39 -1.88
C PRO A 307 -4.28 -8.43 -2.74
N LEU A 308 -3.71 -8.02 -3.87
CA LEU A 308 -4.41 -7.13 -4.80
C LEU A 308 -5.33 -7.93 -5.75
N ALA A 309 -6.48 -7.36 -6.10
CA ALA A 309 -7.44 -8.01 -6.99
C ALA A 309 -6.84 -8.44 -8.34
N SER A 310 -7.31 -9.58 -8.85
CA SER A 310 -6.90 -10.15 -10.13
C SER A 310 -7.40 -9.37 -11.35
N ASP A 311 -8.47 -8.59 -11.22
CA ASP A 311 -9.13 -7.87 -12.31
C ASP A 311 -8.85 -6.36 -12.34
N LEU A 312 -7.71 -5.91 -11.79
CA LEU A 312 -7.30 -4.50 -11.77
C LEU A 312 -6.92 -3.99 -13.17
N ASN A 313 -7.88 -3.33 -13.83
CA ASN A 313 -7.64 -2.60 -15.07
C ASN A 313 -7.14 -1.17 -14.82
N LEU A 314 -6.67 -0.50 -15.88
CA LEU A 314 -6.16 0.88 -15.82
C LEU A 314 -7.21 1.89 -15.30
N GLY A 315 -8.49 1.68 -15.55
CA GLY A 315 -9.56 2.57 -15.06
C GLY A 315 -9.73 2.50 -13.54
N ARG A 316 -9.68 1.30 -12.97
CA ARG A 316 -9.69 1.07 -11.51
C ARG A 316 -8.44 1.64 -10.86
N TYR A 317 -7.28 1.36 -11.45
CA TYR A 317 -6.02 1.93 -10.98
C TYR A 317 -6.02 3.47 -11.05
N TRP A 318 -6.55 4.07 -12.13
CA TRP A 318 -6.71 5.52 -12.21
C TRP A 318 -7.60 6.03 -11.08
N ASN A 319 -8.72 5.39 -10.78
CA ASN A 319 -9.57 5.79 -9.66
C ASN A 319 -8.84 5.65 -8.31
N TYR A 320 -8.03 4.62 -8.13
CA TYR A 320 -7.16 4.46 -6.95
C TYR A 320 -6.15 5.61 -6.84
N LEU A 321 -5.35 5.87 -7.88
CA LEU A 321 -4.36 6.96 -7.89
C LEU A 321 -4.99 8.33 -7.67
N ARG A 322 -6.21 8.51 -8.19
CA ARG A 322 -7.04 9.70 -7.95
C ARG A 322 -7.38 9.88 -6.48
N LYS A 323 -7.70 8.81 -5.74
CA LYS A 323 -7.93 8.91 -4.29
C LYS A 323 -6.65 9.30 -3.56
N GLN A 324 -5.54 8.66 -3.89
CA GLN A 324 -4.25 8.93 -3.28
C GLN A 324 -3.84 10.41 -3.40
N THR A 325 -4.06 10.99 -4.58
CA THR A 325 -3.79 12.43 -4.79
C THR A 325 -4.89 13.34 -4.22
N PHE A 326 -6.16 12.89 -4.20
CA PHE A 326 -7.27 13.65 -3.66
C PHE A 326 -7.19 13.85 -2.15
N VAL A 327 -6.60 12.88 -1.44
CA VAL A 327 -6.31 12.99 -0.01
C VAL A 327 -5.50 14.27 0.32
N LEU A 328 -4.58 14.68 -0.55
CA LEU A 328 -3.79 15.92 -0.38
C LEU A 328 -4.64 17.21 -0.53
N GLU A 329 -5.86 17.12 -1.06
CA GLU A 329 -6.77 18.26 -1.13
C GLU A 329 -7.53 18.49 0.18
N SER A 330 -7.62 17.47 1.04
CA SER A 330 -8.30 17.54 2.34
C SER A 330 -7.38 18.14 3.40
N TYR A 331 -7.87 19.11 4.18
CA TYR A 331 -7.11 19.68 5.30
C TYR A 331 -8.03 20.30 6.36
N THR A 332 -7.57 20.23 7.62
CA THR A 332 -8.29 20.79 8.78
C THR A 332 -7.74 22.13 9.24
N SER A 333 -6.50 22.46 8.89
CA SER A 333 -5.81 23.68 9.32
C SER A 333 -4.96 24.28 8.20
N HIS A 334 -4.56 25.54 8.35
CA HIS A 334 -3.68 26.21 7.40
C HIS A 334 -2.30 25.54 7.31
N VAL A 335 -1.79 25.01 8.43
CA VAL A 335 -0.50 24.28 8.46
C VAL A 335 -0.63 22.97 7.68
N ASN A 336 -1.71 22.21 7.91
CA ASN A 336 -2.01 21.00 7.14
C ASN A 336 -2.10 21.30 5.64
N LYS A 337 -2.79 22.39 5.25
CA LYS A 337 -2.84 22.86 3.87
C LYS A 337 -1.45 23.08 3.27
N ILE A 338 -0.56 23.78 3.98
CA ILE A 338 0.82 24.01 3.51
C ILE A 338 1.56 22.69 3.35
N MET A 339 1.48 21.80 4.35
CA MET A 339 2.13 20.48 4.30
C MET A 339 1.67 19.66 3.09
N ASN A 340 0.36 19.59 2.84
CA ASN A 340 -0.17 18.86 1.69
C ASN A 340 0.24 19.49 0.36
N ARG A 341 0.34 20.83 0.28
CA ARG A 341 0.84 21.51 -0.93
C ARG A 341 2.33 21.29 -1.16
N ALA A 342 3.12 21.23 -0.08
CA ALA A 342 4.52 20.87 -0.16
C ALA A 342 4.69 19.43 -0.65
N LEU A 343 3.95 18.47 -0.09
CA LEU A 343 3.94 17.07 -0.53
C LEU A 343 3.51 16.93 -1.99
N PHE A 344 2.41 17.57 -2.37
CA PHE A 344 1.92 17.63 -3.76
C PHE A 344 3.03 18.09 -4.72
N THR A 345 3.66 19.22 -4.43
CA THR A 345 4.64 19.84 -5.32
C THR A 345 5.92 19.02 -5.40
N SER A 346 6.37 18.52 -4.26
CA SER A 346 7.61 17.71 -4.16
C SER A 346 7.44 16.39 -4.88
N HIS A 347 6.29 15.73 -4.74
CA HIS A 347 6.02 14.47 -5.41
C HIS A 347 5.89 14.68 -6.93
N CYS A 348 5.18 15.70 -7.40
CA CYS A 348 5.14 16.00 -8.85
C CYS A 348 6.55 16.28 -9.43
N TYR A 349 7.37 17.04 -8.71
CA TYR A 349 8.75 17.34 -9.11
C TYR A 349 9.63 16.08 -9.17
N LEU A 350 9.58 15.24 -8.13
CA LEU A 350 10.37 14.02 -8.07
C LEU A 350 9.90 12.99 -9.10
N SER A 351 8.60 12.84 -9.33
CA SER A 351 8.07 11.91 -10.33
C SER A 351 8.49 12.27 -11.75
N TRP A 352 8.41 13.54 -12.16
CA TRP A 352 8.91 13.95 -13.48
C TRP A 352 10.44 14.01 -13.56
N GLY A 353 11.11 14.35 -12.45
CA GLY A 353 12.56 14.23 -12.34
C GLY A 353 13.06 12.79 -12.51
N PHE A 354 12.24 11.80 -12.13
CA PHE A 354 12.49 10.39 -12.36
C PHE A 354 12.20 9.98 -13.82
N VAL A 355 11.04 10.37 -14.38
CA VAL A 355 10.57 9.90 -15.69
C VAL A 355 11.28 10.56 -16.87
N ALA A 356 11.57 11.87 -16.81
CA ALA A 356 12.18 12.62 -17.92
C ALA A 356 13.53 12.02 -18.43
N PRO A 357 14.45 11.58 -17.56
CA PRO A 357 15.67 10.88 -17.95
C PRO A 357 15.46 9.63 -18.83
N TYR A 358 14.38 8.87 -18.61
CA TYR A 358 14.07 7.70 -19.43
C TYR A 358 13.59 8.09 -20.83
N PHE A 359 12.80 9.16 -20.95
CA PHE A 359 12.45 9.73 -22.26
C PHE A 359 13.69 10.21 -23.01
N MET A 360 14.59 10.92 -22.33
CA MET A 360 15.86 11.38 -22.92
C MET A 360 16.74 10.21 -23.35
N SER A 361 16.85 9.18 -22.50
CA SER A 361 17.61 7.97 -22.78
C SER A 361 17.07 7.20 -23.98
N LEU A 362 15.75 7.12 -24.14
CA LEU A 362 15.13 6.51 -25.32
C LEU A 362 15.54 7.25 -26.60
N ILE A 363 15.55 8.58 -26.60
CA ILE A 363 16.01 9.38 -27.75
C ILE A 363 17.49 9.13 -28.04
N HIS A 364 18.35 9.10 -27.04
CA HIS A 364 19.77 8.79 -27.21
C HIS A 364 19.99 7.39 -27.82
N VAL A 365 19.27 6.37 -27.33
CA VAL A 365 19.35 5.00 -27.86
C VAL A 365 18.84 4.94 -29.30
N LEU A 366 17.71 5.57 -29.61
CA LEU A 366 17.17 5.61 -30.97
C LEU A 366 18.12 6.32 -31.93
N ALA A 367 18.71 7.45 -31.51
CA ALA A 367 19.73 8.15 -32.28
C ALA A 367 20.97 7.26 -32.51
N ALA A 368 21.49 6.60 -31.48
CA ALA A 368 22.63 5.68 -31.60
C ALA A 368 22.36 4.52 -32.56
N LEU A 369 21.17 3.91 -32.46
CA LEU A 369 20.75 2.81 -33.34
C LEU A 369 20.65 3.28 -34.80
N ARG A 370 20.06 4.46 -35.05
CA ARG A 370 19.96 5.03 -36.40
C ARG A 370 21.33 5.38 -36.96
N PHE A 371 22.22 5.96 -36.15
CA PHE A 371 23.61 6.23 -36.51
C PHE A 371 24.32 4.95 -36.98
N TYR A 372 24.20 3.87 -36.20
CA TYR A 372 24.82 2.57 -36.51
C TYR A 372 24.22 1.89 -37.76
N ILE A 373 22.90 1.82 -37.87
CA ILE A 373 22.22 1.11 -38.97
C ILE A 373 22.46 1.78 -40.32
N LYS A 374 22.50 3.11 -40.37
CA LYS A 374 22.69 3.88 -41.61
C LYS A 374 24.17 4.09 -41.97
N GLY A 375 25.10 3.73 -41.08
CA GLY A 375 26.53 3.86 -41.32
C GLY A 375 26.99 5.30 -41.49
N TYR A 376 26.35 6.25 -40.80
CA TYR A 376 26.77 7.65 -40.80
C TYR A 376 28.22 7.76 -40.30
N SER A 377 29.02 8.64 -40.90
CA SER A 377 30.35 8.93 -40.40
C SER A 377 30.28 9.90 -39.20
N LEU A 378 31.24 9.78 -38.28
CA LEU A 378 31.39 10.69 -37.13
C LEU A 378 31.68 12.14 -37.55
N GLU A 379 32.15 12.36 -38.78
CA GLU A 379 32.43 13.68 -39.34
C GLU A 379 31.17 14.36 -39.92
N GLU A 380 30.14 13.59 -40.32
CA GLU A 380 28.90 14.09 -40.93
C GLU A 380 27.80 14.42 -39.91
N THR A 381 27.92 13.94 -38.67
CA THR A 381 26.90 14.14 -37.63
C THR A 381 27.53 14.50 -36.29
N SER A 382 26.98 15.51 -35.63
CA SER A 382 27.40 15.95 -34.29
C SER A 382 26.92 15.01 -33.18
N PHE A 383 27.09 13.69 -33.35
CA PHE A 383 26.60 12.70 -32.39
C PHE A 383 27.46 12.69 -31.12
N SER A 384 26.90 13.18 -30.01
CA SER A 384 27.61 13.28 -28.72
C SER A 384 27.66 11.95 -27.97
N SER A 385 28.87 11.47 -27.63
CA SER A 385 29.08 10.30 -26.77
C SER A 385 28.56 10.48 -25.33
N VAL A 386 28.35 11.73 -24.90
CA VAL A 386 27.85 12.08 -23.56
C VAL A 386 26.44 11.53 -23.33
N GLY A 387 25.57 11.55 -24.35
CA GLY A 387 24.21 11.02 -24.22
C GLY A 387 24.22 9.53 -23.89
N MET A 388 25.05 8.74 -24.57
CA MET A 388 25.20 7.31 -24.30
C MET A 388 25.80 7.02 -22.92
N LEU A 389 26.72 7.86 -22.44
CA LEU A 389 27.21 7.76 -21.06
C LEU A 389 26.06 7.91 -20.06
N MET A 390 25.18 8.90 -20.26
CA MET A 390 24.01 9.10 -19.40
C MET A 390 23.03 7.92 -19.44
N VAL A 391 22.81 7.32 -20.62
CA VAL A 391 22.00 6.09 -20.75
C VAL A 391 22.60 4.96 -19.90
N CYS A 392 23.91 4.72 -20.01
CA CYS A 392 24.59 3.68 -19.23
C CYS A 392 24.51 3.96 -17.73
N SER A 393 24.71 5.23 -17.31
CA SER A 393 24.59 5.63 -15.90
C SER A 393 23.18 5.40 -15.36
N LEU A 394 22.14 5.81 -16.09
CA LEU A 394 20.76 5.61 -15.69
C LEU A 394 20.40 4.12 -15.62
N ALA A 395 20.87 3.32 -16.59
CA ALA A 395 20.65 1.89 -16.60
C ALA A 395 21.29 1.20 -15.38
N MET A 396 22.53 1.56 -15.02
CA MET A 396 23.17 1.04 -13.81
C MET A 396 22.41 1.45 -12.54
N CYS A 397 21.99 2.72 -12.44
CA CYS A 397 21.22 3.19 -11.28
C CYS A 397 19.88 2.46 -11.16
N THR A 398 19.18 2.23 -12.29
CA THR A 398 17.91 1.50 -12.35
C THR A 398 18.08 0.05 -11.90
N VAL A 399 19.17 -0.62 -12.29
CA VAL A 399 19.46 -1.99 -11.85
C VAL A 399 19.69 -2.03 -10.33
N ILE A 400 20.46 -1.08 -9.79
CA ILE A 400 20.70 -0.98 -8.34
C ILE A 400 19.39 -0.74 -7.58
N GLU A 401 18.54 0.15 -8.09
CA GLU A 401 17.21 0.45 -7.57
C GLU A 401 16.31 -0.80 -7.52
N LEU A 402 16.15 -1.49 -8.65
CA LEU A 402 15.30 -2.70 -8.74
C LEU A 402 15.83 -3.84 -7.86
N LEU A 403 17.16 -4.01 -7.77
CA LEU A 403 17.77 -5.01 -6.88
C LEU A 403 17.50 -4.70 -5.41
N SER A 404 17.56 -3.43 -5.02
CA SER A 404 17.27 -2.99 -3.65
C SER A 404 15.79 -3.18 -3.30
N MET A 405 14.89 -2.80 -4.21
CA MET A 405 13.46 -3.04 -4.09
C MET A 405 13.16 -4.53 -3.91
N TRP A 406 13.69 -5.38 -4.81
CA TRP A 406 13.53 -6.84 -4.70
C TRP A 406 14.04 -7.40 -3.38
N ASN A 407 15.17 -6.90 -2.88
CA ASN A 407 15.71 -7.31 -1.60
C ASN A 407 14.79 -6.92 -0.44
N LEU A 408 14.25 -5.70 -0.44
CA LEU A 408 13.27 -5.28 0.56
C LEU A 408 12.04 -6.18 0.52
N THR A 409 11.36 -6.29 -0.62
CA THR A 409 10.12 -7.10 -0.72
C THR A 409 10.35 -8.54 -0.29
N ARG A 410 11.53 -9.13 -0.59
CA ARG A 410 11.89 -10.48 -0.13
C ARG A 410 12.00 -10.56 1.39
N VAL A 411 12.63 -9.58 2.02
CA VAL A 411 12.77 -9.49 3.48
C VAL A 411 11.39 -9.31 4.12
N GLU A 412 10.51 -8.49 3.54
CA GLU A 412 9.15 -8.27 4.04
C GLU A 412 8.29 -9.52 3.93
N VAL A 413 8.31 -10.20 2.78
CA VAL A 413 7.64 -11.50 2.57
C VAL A 413 8.12 -12.53 3.59
N HIS A 414 9.44 -12.61 3.81
CA HIS A 414 10.03 -13.54 4.77
C HIS A 414 9.65 -13.20 6.21
N LEU A 415 9.57 -11.91 6.56
CA LEU A 415 9.11 -11.46 7.87
C LEU A 415 7.63 -11.83 8.08
N CYS A 416 6.75 -11.54 7.13
CA CYS A 416 5.34 -11.91 7.21
C CYS A 416 5.13 -13.43 7.39
N ASN A 417 5.94 -14.26 6.72
CA ASN A 417 5.89 -15.72 6.87
C ASN A 417 6.32 -16.19 8.27
N ILE A 418 7.29 -15.51 8.90
CA ILE A 418 7.69 -15.79 10.30
C ILE A 418 6.62 -15.33 11.27
N LEU A 419 6.01 -14.16 11.03
CA LEU A 419 4.99 -13.58 11.90
C LEU A 419 3.65 -14.33 11.82
N SER A 420 3.43 -15.18 10.83
CA SER A 420 2.22 -15.98 10.66
C SER A 420 2.53 -17.40 10.19
N PRO A 421 3.09 -18.26 11.08
CA PRO A 421 3.52 -19.60 10.71
C PRO A 421 2.38 -20.52 10.26
N GLU A 422 1.15 -20.27 10.73
CA GLU A 422 -0.05 -21.03 10.37
C GLU A 422 -0.65 -20.61 9.02
N ALA A 423 -0.27 -19.44 8.50
CA ALA A 423 -0.80 -18.92 7.24
C ALA A 423 -0.08 -19.54 6.02
N PRO A 424 -0.73 -19.57 4.84
CA PRO A 424 -0.07 -19.96 3.60
C PRO A 424 1.17 -19.10 3.35
N GLN A 425 2.28 -19.77 3.03
CA GLN A 425 3.56 -19.12 2.77
C GLN A 425 3.46 -18.18 1.56
N LEU A 426 3.81 -16.92 1.79
CA LEU A 426 3.94 -15.90 0.76
C LEU A 426 5.22 -16.14 -0.05
N SER A 427 5.18 -15.82 -1.34
CA SER A 427 6.30 -16.00 -2.27
C SER A 427 6.36 -14.89 -3.30
N LEU A 428 7.58 -14.53 -3.70
CA LEU A 428 7.85 -13.60 -4.79
C LEU A 428 7.85 -14.27 -6.18
N ALA A 429 7.66 -15.59 -6.26
CA ALA A 429 7.79 -16.32 -7.52
C ALA A 429 6.80 -15.85 -8.61
N SER A 430 5.68 -15.23 -8.23
CA SER A 430 4.69 -14.66 -9.15
C SER A 430 5.05 -13.26 -9.67
N TYR A 431 6.08 -12.61 -9.12
CA TYR A 431 6.42 -11.23 -9.47
C TYR A 431 7.13 -11.18 -10.82
N ASN A 432 6.69 -10.26 -11.68
CA ASN A 432 7.31 -9.95 -12.95
C ASN A 432 8.05 -8.61 -12.83
N TRP A 433 9.36 -8.69 -12.63
CA TRP A 433 10.23 -7.51 -12.45
C TRP A 433 10.32 -6.60 -13.69
N GLY A 434 10.01 -7.11 -14.88
CA GLY A 434 9.85 -6.28 -16.07
C GLY A 434 8.59 -5.42 -16.01
N LEU A 435 7.48 -5.96 -15.50
CA LEU A 435 6.25 -5.21 -15.29
C LEU A 435 6.35 -4.24 -14.12
N VAL A 436 7.09 -4.57 -13.06
CA VAL A 436 7.48 -3.65 -11.97
C VAL A 436 8.14 -2.41 -12.56
N PHE A 437 9.20 -2.57 -13.37
CA PHE A 437 9.87 -1.42 -14.01
C PHE A 437 8.94 -0.56 -14.86
N ILE A 438 8.08 -1.19 -15.69
CA ILE A 438 7.09 -0.46 -16.49
C ILE A 438 6.10 0.27 -15.58
N ALA A 439 5.64 -0.35 -14.50
CA ALA A 439 4.72 0.23 -13.55
C ALA A 439 5.31 1.45 -12.85
N ILE A 440 6.60 1.45 -12.48
CA ILE A 440 7.27 2.61 -11.86
C ILE A 440 7.18 3.82 -12.79
N LEU A 441 7.47 3.63 -14.08
CA LEU A 441 7.41 4.71 -15.09
C LEU A 441 5.98 5.20 -15.30
N VAL A 442 5.02 4.28 -15.40
CA VAL A 442 3.60 4.61 -15.61
C VAL A 442 3.03 5.35 -14.40
N ASP A 443 3.30 4.88 -13.18
CA ASP A 443 2.80 5.47 -11.94
C ASP A 443 3.32 6.90 -11.75
N ASN A 444 4.64 7.10 -11.87
CA ASN A 444 5.25 8.43 -11.76
C ASN A 444 4.79 9.40 -12.86
N PHE A 445 4.61 8.91 -14.10
CA PHE A 445 4.08 9.73 -15.18
C PHE A 445 2.64 10.18 -14.89
N LEU A 446 1.78 9.24 -14.46
CA LEU A 446 0.36 9.50 -14.21
C LEU A 446 0.11 10.28 -12.92
N TYR A 447 0.99 10.18 -11.92
CA TYR A 447 0.84 10.85 -10.63
C TYR A 447 0.56 12.35 -10.80
N THR A 448 1.38 13.04 -11.59
CA THR A 448 1.25 14.50 -11.77
C THR A 448 -0.05 14.88 -12.46
N ILE A 449 -0.47 14.10 -13.47
CA ILE A 449 -1.74 14.32 -14.17
C ILE A 449 -2.91 14.09 -13.20
N SER A 450 -2.84 13.03 -12.39
CA SER A 450 -3.83 12.71 -11.36
C SER A 450 -3.93 13.81 -10.31
N ALA A 451 -2.79 14.31 -9.83
CA ALA A 451 -2.67 15.35 -8.83
C ALA A 451 -3.27 16.69 -9.32
N ILE A 452 -2.88 17.14 -10.52
CA ILE A 452 -3.45 18.34 -11.14
C ILE A 452 -4.96 18.19 -11.29
N ARG A 453 -5.44 17.03 -11.76
CA ARG A 453 -6.88 16.78 -11.84
C ARG A 453 -7.56 16.85 -10.47
N SER A 454 -6.88 16.45 -9.38
CA SER A 454 -7.48 16.39 -8.02
C SER A 454 -7.70 17.79 -7.52
N HIS A 455 -6.68 18.62 -7.73
CA HIS A 455 -6.73 20.03 -7.43
C HIS A 455 -7.89 20.75 -8.12
N PHE A 456 -8.13 20.52 -9.42
CA PHE A 456 -9.19 21.22 -10.14
C PHE A 456 -10.60 20.63 -9.94
N SER A 457 -10.72 19.32 -9.78
CA SER A 457 -12.04 18.67 -9.71
C SER A 457 -12.71 18.77 -8.34
N GLN A 458 -11.93 18.86 -7.26
CA GLN A 458 -12.39 18.92 -5.86
C GLN A 458 -13.50 17.89 -5.54
N SER A 459 -13.51 16.76 -6.26
CA SER A 459 -14.44 15.66 -6.03
C SER A 459 -13.84 14.30 -6.38
N ILE A 460 -14.29 13.26 -5.69
CA ILE A 460 -13.88 11.88 -5.90
C ILE A 460 -15.06 10.93 -5.64
N ASN A 461 -15.14 9.85 -6.42
CA ASN A 461 -16.04 8.74 -6.12
C ASN A 461 -15.25 7.61 -5.45
N TRP A 462 -15.71 7.19 -4.28
CA TRP A 462 -15.19 6.05 -3.57
C TRP A 462 -16.34 5.10 -3.23
N SER A 463 -16.31 3.90 -3.82
CA SER A 463 -17.25 2.81 -3.53
C SER A 463 -18.72 3.25 -3.60
N GLY A 464 -19.07 4.07 -4.61
CA GLY A 464 -20.45 4.56 -4.82
C GLY A 464 -20.82 5.80 -4.02
N ILE A 465 -19.91 6.34 -3.21
CA ILE A 465 -20.08 7.59 -2.48
C ILE A 465 -19.19 8.65 -3.13
N ARG A 466 -19.79 9.73 -3.61
CA ARG A 466 -19.07 10.86 -4.16
C ARG A 466 -18.94 11.97 -3.12
N TYR A 467 -17.70 12.33 -2.83
CA TYR A 467 -17.34 13.39 -1.90
C TYR A 467 -16.94 14.64 -2.67
N TYR A 468 -17.36 15.81 -2.17
CA TYR A 468 -16.96 17.11 -2.70
C TYR A 468 -16.29 17.91 -1.60
N LEU A 469 -15.11 18.46 -1.91
CA LEU A 469 -14.38 19.32 -0.99
C LEU A 469 -14.69 20.79 -1.28
N LYS A 470 -14.80 21.57 -0.20
CA LYS A 470 -14.75 23.03 -0.23
C LYS A 470 -13.86 23.47 0.92
N ASP A 471 -12.88 24.31 0.62
CA ASP A 471 -11.90 24.78 1.62
C ASP A 471 -11.22 23.65 2.40
N GLY A 472 -10.93 22.53 1.71
CA GLY A 472 -10.26 21.36 2.29
C GLY A 472 -11.16 20.44 3.10
N LYS A 473 -12.45 20.75 3.22
CA LYS A 473 -13.42 19.99 4.01
C LYS A 473 -14.52 19.41 3.15
N ILE A 474 -15.04 18.25 3.54
CA ILE A 474 -16.24 17.70 2.90
C ILE A 474 -17.39 18.68 3.06
N SER A 475 -17.95 19.09 1.92
CA SER A 475 -19.04 20.06 1.83
C SER A 475 -20.33 19.46 1.27
N LYS A 476 -20.20 18.37 0.51
CA LYS A 476 -21.33 17.63 -0.06
C LYS A 476 -20.96 16.16 -0.21
N ILE A 477 -21.94 15.30 0.09
CA ILE A 477 -21.85 13.85 -0.09
C ILE A 477 -23.02 13.43 -0.98
N GLU A 478 -22.72 12.87 -2.15
CA GLU A 478 -23.70 12.27 -3.05
C GLU A 478 -23.56 10.75 -3.01
N ARG A 479 -24.65 10.05 -2.73
CA ARG A 479 -24.68 8.58 -2.76
C ARG A 479 -25.42 8.15 -4.01
N SER A 480 -24.75 7.40 -4.89
CA SER A 480 -25.45 6.83 -6.03
C SER A 480 -26.38 5.71 -5.54
N ILE A 481 -27.69 5.88 -5.76
CA ILE A 481 -28.66 4.79 -5.59
C ILE A 481 -28.25 3.67 -6.55
N PRO A 482 -28.05 2.41 -6.10
CA PRO A 482 -27.82 1.31 -7.01
C PRO A 482 -29.00 1.24 -7.98
N LYS A 483 -28.78 1.48 -9.28
CA LYS A 483 -29.76 1.07 -10.29
C LYS A 483 -29.89 -0.45 -10.20
N LEU A 484 -31.12 -0.98 -10.24
CA LEU A 484 -31.42 -2.42 -10.12
C LEU A 484 -30.57 -3.32 -11.06
N ASP A 485 -30.00 -2.77 -12.13
CA ASP A 485 -29.19 -3.49 -13.14
C ASP A 485 -27.67 -3.41 -12.92
N MET A 486 -27.19 -2.69 -11.90
CA MET A 486 -25.76 -2.59 -11.61
C MET A 486 -25.40 -3.64 -10.56
N GLY A 487 -24.53 -4.59 -10.93
CA GLY A 487 -23.99 -5.61 -10.02
C GLY A 487 -23.27 -5.02 -8.80
N PRO A 488 -22.70 -5.85 -7.91
CA PRO A 488 -22.14 -5.39 -6.64
C PRO A 488 -21.16 -4.22 -6.82
N ILE A 489 -21.24 -3.23 -5.94
CA ILE A 489 -20.27 -2.12 -5.90
C ILE A 489 -19.00 -2.69 -5.23
N TYR A 490 -18.05 -3.12 -6.05
CA TYR A 490 -16.76 -3.62 -5.59
C TYR A 490 -15.87 -2.47 -5.12
N THR A 491 -15.08 -2.70 -4.07
CA THR A 491 -14.01 -1.77 -3.68
C THR A 491 -12.96 -1.71 -4.79
N ASP A 492 -12.30 -0.56 -4.98
CA ASP A 492 -11.33 -0.39 -6.08
C ASP A 492 -10.14 -1.36 -5.98
N LEU A 493 -9.90 -1.96 -4.81
CA LEU A 493 -8.88 -2.95 -4.53
C LEU A 493 -9.42 -4.40 -4.46
N GLY A 494 -10.74 -4.59 -4.32
CA GLY A 494 -11.39 -5.91 -4.17
C GLY A 494 -11.77 -6.58 -5.49
N GLY A 495 -11.63 -7.91 -5.56
CA GLY A 495 -11.91 -8.68 -6.77
C GLY A 495 -13.40 -8.71 -7.17
N LYS A 496 -13.69 -8.78 -8.47
CA LYS A 496 -15.07 -8.93 -8.98
C LYS A 496 -15.65 -10.34 -8.82
N HIS A 497 -14.81 -11.36 -8.64
CA HIS A 497 -15.23 -12.76 -8.69
C HIS A 497 -15.46 -13.36 -7.29
N LEU A 498 -16.60 -13.00 -6.68
CA LEU A 498 -17.08 -13.66 -5.45
C LEU A 498 -17.57 -15.10 -5.67
N TYR A 499 -17.70 -15.55 -6.93
CA TYR A 499 -17.91 -16.94 -7.31
C TYR A 499 -17.24 -17.23 -8.67
N GLY A 500 -15.91 -17.33 -8.67
CA GLY A 500 -15.21 -18.05 -9.73
C GLY A 500 -15.48 -19.54 -9.55
N LYS A 501 -16.08 -20.19 -10.57
CA LYS A 501 -16.24 -21.64 -10.67
C LYS A 501 -15.02 -22.35 -10.08
N LYS A 502 -15.26 -23.34 -9.20
CA LYS A 502 -14.30 -24.35 -8.73
C LYS A 502 -13.15 -24.47 -9.73
N GLY A 503 -11.93 -24.18 -9.27
CA GLY A 503 -10.71 -24.26 -10.06
C GLY A 503 -10.71 -25.47 -10.98
N MET A 504 -11.01 -25.22 -12.25
CA MET A 504 -10.71 -26.16 -13.31
C MET A 504 -9.20 -26.02 -13.49
N ALA A 505 -8.47 -27.01 -12.98
CA ALA A 505 -7.04 -27.11 -13.21
C ALA A 505 -6.75 -26.94 -14.72
N PRO A 506 -5.64 -26.27 -15.09
CA PRO A 506 -5.24 -26.19 -16.50
C PRO A 506 -5.16 -27.61 -17.04
N LYS A 507 -5.70 -27.85 -18.25
CA LYS A 507 -5.79 -29.17 -18.90
C LYS A 507 -4.44 -29.91 -18.82
N VAL A 508 -4.29 -30.72 -17.77
CA VAL A 508 -3.26 -31.76 -17.70
C VAL A 508 -3.76 -32.86 -18.63
N SER A 509 -2.90 -33.29 -19.55
CA SER A 509 -3.21 -34.37 -20.47
C SER A 509 -3.74 -35.59 -19.70
N PHE A 510 -4.81 -36.17 -20.23
CA PHE A 510 -5.54 -37.34 -19.71
C PHE A 510 -4.64 -38.55 -19.35
N LEU A 511 -3.39 -38.56 -19.84
CA LEU A 511 -2.39 -39.58 -19.56
C LEU A 511 -1.64 -39.40 -18.22
N GLY A 512 -1.66 -38.20 -17.62
CA GLY A 512 -0.99 -37.93 -16.34
C GLY A 512 -1.77 -38.36 -15.10
N SER A 513 -3.11 -38.48 -15.17
CA SER A 513 -3.94 -38.84 -14.01
C SER A 513 -4.05 -40.35 -13.79
N LEU A 514 -3.81 -41.17 -14.82
CA LEU A 514 -3.80 -42.63 -14.72
C LEU A 514 -2.56 -43.17 -13.99
N ALA A 515 -1.42 -42.47 -14.07
CA ALA A 515 -0.18 -42.89 -13.43
C ALA A 515 -0.18 -42.68 -11.88
N LYS A 516 -0.92 -41.69 -11.37
CA LYS A 516 -1.01 -41.42 -9.92
C LYS A 516 -2.00 -42.34 -9.20
N SER A 517 -3.00 -42.88 -9.90
CA SER A 517 -3.99 -43.81 -9.32
C SER A 517 -3.45 -45.24 -9.11
N LEU A 518 -2.36 -45.62 -9.79
CA LEU A 518 -1.77 -46.96 -9.68
C LEU A 518 -0.69 -47.06 -8.57
N ALA A 519 -0.14 -45.92 -8.13
CA ALA A 519 0.91 -45.89 -7.09
C ALA A 519 0.36 -45.91 -5.65
N GLN A 520 -0.94 -45.63 -5.44
CA GLN A 520 -1.57 -45.68 -4.10
C GLN A 520 -2.38 -46.97 -3.83
N TRP A 521 -2.34 -47.95 -4.74
CA TRP A 521 -3.08 -49.22 -4.56
C TRP A 521 -2.23 -50.37 -3.97
N ARG A 522 -0.94 -50.14 -3.69
CA ARG A 522 -0.08 -51.12 -3.02
C ARG A 522 0.30 -50.66 -1.61
N GLN A 523 -0.55 -51.09 -0.67
CA GLN A 523 -0.18 -51.61 0.67
C GLN A 523 -0.07 -50.61 1.84
N PRO A 524 -0.38 -51.04 3.09
CA PRO A 524 -1.71 -51.49 3.50
C PRO A 524 -2.16 -50.85 4.83
N LYS A 525 -3.47 -50.64 4.97
CA LYS A 525 -4.12 -50.37 6.26
C LYS A 525 -3.99 -51.59 7.18
N LYS A 526 -3.70 -51.37 8.47
CA LYS A 526 -4.08 -52.30 9.54
C LYS A 526 -4.95 -51.57 10.56
N PHE A 527 -5.93 -52.34 11.02
CA PHE A 527 -7.22 -52.01 11.62
C PHE A 527 -7.19 -51.47 13.05
N ASP A 528 -8.32 -50.87 13.40
CA ASP A 528 -8.77 -50.36 14.70
C ASP A 528 -8.74 -51.38 15.85
N SER A 529 -8.53 -50.86 17.06
CA SER A 529 -9.36 -51.11 18.26
C SER A 529 -9.26 -49.90 19.18
#